data_AF-A0A2S2P5G6-F1
#
_entry.id   AF-A0A2S2P5G6-F1
#
_cell.length_a   1.000
_cell.length_b   1.000
_cell.length_c   1.000
_cell.angle_alpha   90.00
_cell.angle_beta   90.00
_cell.angle_gamma   90.00
#
_symmetry.space_group_name_H-M   'P 1'
#
loop_
_entity.id
_entity.type
_entity.pdbx_description
1 polymer ?
#
loop_
_entity_poly.entity_id
_entity_poly.type
_entity_poly.pdbx_seq_one_letter_code
_entity_poly.pdbx_strand_id
1 'polypeptide(L)'
;MENYESATQLSEIQSFYNDTTIFLTGATGFMGNLILDKLVRTCSGVKRIYILIREKKGKTTEERFKQLFDDPVFELMKKEKPNFLEKITAIIGDCALPNLGIEEKYINILKDEVIYCNNIT
;
A
#
# COMPACT_ATOMS: atom_id res chain seq x y z
N MET A 1 -17.69 -32.03 21.34
CA MET A 1 -16.74 -30.95 21.61
C MET A 1 -16.70 -30.13 20.35
N GLU A 2 -17.59 -29.14 20.24
CA GLU A 2 -17.68 -28.29 19.05
C GLU A 2 -16.52 -27.30 19.05
N ASN A 3 -15.86 -27.21 17.90
CA ASN A 3 -14.74 -26.31 17.66
C ASN A 3 -15.19 -24.85 17.79
N TYR A 4 -14.75 -24.17 18.84
CA TYR A 4 -14.85 -22.73 18.98
C TYR A 4 -13.63 -22.06 18.34
N GLU A 5 -13.49 -22.18 17.02
CA GLU A 5 -12.77 -21.15 16.26
C GLU A 5 -13.76 -20.02 16.03
N SER A 6 -13.77 -19.02 16.90
CA SER A 6 -14.48 -17.79 16.60
C SER A 6 -13.76 -17.16 15.40
N ALA A 7 -14.28 -17.38 14.20
CA ALA A 7 -13.94 -16.54 13.06
C ALA A 7 -14.33 -15.11 13.48
N THR A 8 -13.34 -14.29 13.80
CA THR A 8 -13.54 -12.87 14.07
C THR A 8 -14.23 -12.29 12.86
N GLN A 9 -15.51 -11.93 13.00
CA GLN A 9 -16.24 -11.32 11.90
C GLN A 9 -15.49 -10.07 11.47
N LEU A 10 -15.13 -10.03 10.18
CA LEU A 10 -14.50 -8.87 9.59
C LEU A 10 -15.46 -7.69 9.67
N SER A 11 -14.96 -6.52 10.05
CA SER A 11 -15.72 -5.29 9.88
C SER A 11 -16.08 -5.07 8.40
N GLU A 12 -17.07 -4.21 8.13
CA GLU A 12 -17.44 -3.86 6.75
C GLU A 12 -16.23 -3.34 5.95
N ILE A 13 -15.37 -2.54 6.57
CA ILE A 13 -14.13 -2.02 5.96
C ILE A 13 -13.16 -3.16 5.65
N GLN A 14 -12.95 -4.10 6.59
CA GLN A 14 -12.05 -5.22 6.35
C GLN A 14 -12.58 -6.17 5.27
N SER A 15 -13.89 -6.39 5.25
CA SER A 15 -14.57 -7.17 4.21
C SER A 15 -14.45 -6.51 2.84
N PHE A 16 -14.60 -5.18 2.77
CA PHE A 16 -14.47 -4.41 1.53
C PHE A 16 -13.06 -4.52 0.92
N TYR A 17 -12.02 -4.49 1.75
CA TYR A 17 -10.63 -4.61 1.30
C TYR A 17 -10.14 -6.06 1.17
N ASN A 18 -10.96 -7.07 1.49
CA ASN A 18 -10.56 -8.47 1.40
C ASN A 18 -10.39 -8.90 -0.07
N ASP A 19 -9.29 -9.61 -0.37
CA ASP A 19 -8.89 -10.04 -1.72
C ASP A 19 -8.71 -8.91 -2.75
N THR A 20 -8.62 -7.66 -2.30
CA THR A 20 -8.44 -6.50 -3.17
C THR A 20 -6.97 -6.20 -3.47
N THR A 21 -6.74 -5.56 -4.62
CA THR A 21 -5.48 -4.89 -4.95
C THR A 21 -5.67 -3.38 -4.82
N ILE A 22 -4.68 -2.70 -4.23
CA ILE A 22 -4.75 -1.26 -3.92
C ILE A 22 -3.61 -0.54 -4.64
N PHE A 23 -3.87 0.66 -5.15
CA PHE A 23 -2.84 1.57 -5.64
C PHE A 23 -2.96 2.89 -4.92
N LEU A 24 -1.94 3.17 -4.14
CA LEU A 24 -1.87 4.34 -3.28
C LEU A 24 -0.86 5.32 -3.85
N THR A 25 -1.33 6.51 -4.22
CA THR A 25 -0.46 7.65 -4.50
C THR A 25 -0.23 8.42 -3.20
N GLY A 26 0.88 9.16 -3.12
CA GLY A 26 1.19 9.95 -1.92
C GLY A 26 1.49 9.10 -0.67
N ALA A 27 1.86 7.81 -0.83
CA ALA A 27 2.18 6.91 0.27
C ALA A 27 3.32 7.43 1.18
N THR A 28 4.21 8.29 0.66
CA THR A 28 5.27 8.93 1.43
C THR A 28 4.85 10.21 2.15
N GLY A 29 3.59 10.63 2.02
CA GLY A 29 3.04 11.81 2.69
C GLY A 29 2.41 11.45 4.04
N PHE A 30 2.11 12.48 4.84
CA PHE A 30 1.61 12.35 6.22
C PHE A 30 0.31 11.54 6.37
N MET A 31 -0.60 11.62 5.40
CA MET A 31 -1.82 10.81 5.43
C MET A 31 -1.62 9.47 4.71
N GLY A 32 -0.78 9.43 3.67
CA GLY A 32 -0.54 8.22 2.90
C GLY A 32 0.16 7.13 3.72
N ASN A 33 1.10 7.51 4.58
CA ASN A 33 1.79 6.55 5.44
C ASN A 33 0.84 5.94 6.49
N LEU A 34 -0.07 6.72 7.07
CA LEU A 34 -1.10 6.26 8.01
C LEU A 34 -2.10 5.31 7.33
N ILE A 35 -2.53 5.64 6.11
CA ILE A 35 -3.40 4.76 5.32
C ILE A 35 -2.68 3.45 5.03
N LEU A 36 -1.42 3.51 4.59
CA LEU A 36 -0.61 2.31 4.32
C LEU A 36 -0.45 1.43 5.57
N ASP A 37 -0.10 2.03 6.71
CA ASP A 37 -0.03 1.35 8.02
C ASP A 37 -1.34 0.64 8.36
N LYS A 38 -2.49 1.33 8.23
CA LYS A 38 -3.80 0.75 8.52
C LYS A 38 -4.18 -0.38 7.58
N LEU A 39 -3.99 -0.20 6.28
CA LEU A 39 -4.28 -1.25 5.29
C LEU A 39 -3.50 -2.52 5.60
N VAL A 40 -2.20 -2.40 5.91
CA VAL A 40 -1.36 -3.55 6.23
C VAL A 40 -1.74 -4.21 7.55
N ARG A 41 -1.96 -3.43 8.62
CA ARG A 41 -2.23 -3.97 9.96
C ARG A 41 -3.63 -4.53 10.09
N THR A 42 -4.65 -3.75 9.72
CA THR A 42 -6.05 -4.07 10.00
C THR A 42 -6.73 -4.79 8.85
N CYS A 43 -6.36 -4.50 7.60
CA CYS A 43 -6.96 -5.11 6.41
C CYS A 43 -6.06 -6.23 5.89
N SER A 44 -5.79 -7.25 6.72
CA SER A 44 -4.87 -8.34 6.37
C SER A 44 -5.31 -9.16 5.16
N GLY A 45 -6.57 -9.06 4.74
CA GLY A 45 -7.11 -9.67 3.52
C GLY A 45 -6.67 -8.99 2.22
N VAL A 46 -6.03 -7.81 2.28
CA VAL A 46 -5.50 -7.15 1.07
C VAL A 46 -4.48 -8.05 0.40
N LYS A 47 -4.66 -8.27 -0.90
CA LYS A 47 -3.83 -9.15 -1.74
C LYS A 47 -2.51 -8.49 -2.09
N ARG A 48 -2.56 -7.23 -2.53
CA ARG A 48 -1.40 -6.48 -3.02
C ARG A 48 -1.62 -4.98 -2.86
N ILE A 49 -0.58 -4.25 -2.48
CA ILE A 49 -0.56 -2.79 -2.41
C ILE A 49 0.55 -2.28 -3.31
N TYR A 50 0.18 -1.57 -4.36
CA TYR A 50 1.09 -0.79 -5.18
C TYR A 50 1.19 0.62 -4.61
N ILE A 51 2.40 1.14 -4.47
CA ILE A 51 2.61 2.53 -4.05
C ILE A 51 3.36 3.29 -5.13
N LEU A 52 2.85 4.47 -5.50
CA LEU A 52 3.54 5.35 -6.43
C LEU A 52 4.64 6.12 -5.68
N ILE A 53 5.88 5.95 -6.10
CA ILE A 53 7.03 6.69 -5.61
C ILE A 53 7.58 7.58 -6.72
N ARG A 54 7.59 8.88 -6.42
CA ARG A 54 8.16 9.91 -7.30
C ARG A 54 9.67 9.93 -7.21
N GLU A 55 10.35 9.90 -8.35
CA GLU A 55 11.79 10.19 -8.40
C GLU A 55 12.07 11.62 -7.94
N LYS A 56 13.14 11.81 -7.18
CA LYS A 56 13.60 13.14 -6.77
C LYS A 56 15.11 13.22 -7.00
N LYS A 57 15.59 14.37 -7.48
CA LYS A 57 17.03 14.61 -7.67
C LYS A 57 17.78 14.27 -6.39
N GLY A 58 18.75 13.34 -6.49
CA GLY A 58 19.65 12.96 -5.39
C GLY A 58 19.21 11.79 -4.52
N LYS A 59 18.09 11.11 -4.81
CA LYS A 59 17.74 9.82 -4.18
C LYS A 59 17.09 8.87 -5.19
N THR A 60 17.49 7.61 -5.16
CA THR A 60 16.87 6.55 -5.97
C THR A 60 15.51 6.17 -5.41
N THR A 61 14.64 5.59 -6.23
CA THR A 61 13.33 5.10 -5.79
C THR A 61 13.46 4.02 -4.71
N GLU A 62 14.47 3.16 -4.81
CA GLU A 62 14.70 2.11 -3.83
C GLU A 62 15.13 2.66 -2.46
N GLU A 63 15.95 3.71 -2.44
CA GLU A 63 16.29 4.44 -1.21
C GLU A 63 15.05 5.09 -0.58
N ARG A 64 14.18 5.70 -1.39
CA ARG A 64 12.92 6.28 -0.90
C ARG A 64 11.97 5.22 -0.36
N PHE A 65 11.91 4.06 -1.01
CA PHE A 65 11.10 2.93 -0.55
C PHE A 65 11.60 2.40 0.80
N LYS A 66 12.91 2.23 0.97
CA LYS A 66 13.50 1.82 2.25
C LYS A 66 13.24 2.86 3.34
N GLN A 67 13.52 4.13 3.05
CA GLN A 67 13.33 5.25 3.99
C GLN A 67 11.86 5.46 4.39
N LEU A 68 10.90 5.11 3.53
CA LEU A 68 9.48 5.22 3.88
C LEU A 68 9.17 4.48 5.18
N PHE A 69 9.68 3.25 5.30
CA PHE A 69 9.38 2.44 6.47
C PHE A 69 10.24 2.78 7.67
N ASP A 70 11.24 3.66 7.57
CA ASP A 70 12.02 4.13 8.73
C ASP A 70 11.23 5.13 9.60
N ASP A 71 10.09 5.63 9.11
CA ASP A 71 9.18 6.49 9.87
C ASP A 71 8.60 5.73 11.10
N PRO A 72 8.62 6.33 12.31
CA PRO A 72 8.07 5.74 13.53
C PRO A 72 6.62 5.27 13.41
N VAL A 73 5.83 5.85 12.50
CA VAL A 73 4.44 5.43 12.23
C VAL A 73 4.33 3.95 11.89
N PHE A 74 5.37 3.36 11.29
CA PHE A 74 5.39 1.97 10.86
C PHE A 74 5.92 1.00 11.91
N GLU A 75 6.40 1.45 13.08
CA GLU A 75 6.98 0.56 14.10
C GLU A 75 5.98 -0.51 14.56
N LEU A 76 4.74 -0.11 14.81
CA LEU A 76 3.68 -1.04 15.19
C LEU A 76 3.35 -2.02 14.06
N MET A 77 3.29 -1.54 12.81
CA MET A 77 3.05 -2.40 11.64
C MET A 77 4.14 -3.44 11.46
N LYS A 78 5.41 -3.04 11.57
CA LYS A 78 6.54 -3.97 11.48
C LYS A 78 6.47 -5.05 12.54
N LYS A 79 6.05 -4.69 13.77
CA LYS A 79 5.88 -5.65 14.87
C LYS A 79 4.72 -6.62 14.62
N GLU A 80 3.58 -6.13 14.16
CA GLU A 80 2.37 -6.95 13.94
C GLU A 80 2.42 -7.78 12.64
N LYS A 81 3.10 -7.26 11.61
CA LYS A 81 3.17 -7.82 10.25
C LYS A 81 4.61 -7.79 9.74
N PRO A 82 5.53 -8.62 10.26
CA PRO A 82 6.94 -8.60 9.86
C PRO A 82 7.16 -8.85 8.36
N ASN A 83 6.27 -9.60 7.70
CA ASN A 83 6.34 -9.92 6.28
C ASN A 83 5.58 -8.91 5.39
N PHE A 84 5.32 -7.70 5.88
CA PHE A 84 4.52 -6.69 5.16
C PHE A 84 5.04 -6.38 3.74
N LEU A 85 6.37 -6.45 3.53
CA LEU A 85 7.00 -6.20 2.24
C LEU A 85 6.56 -7.18 1.15
N GLU A 86 6.11 -8.39 1.49
CA GLU A 86 5.61 -9.36 0.51
C GLU A 86 4.35 -8.86 -0.21
N LYS A 87 3.60 -7.96 0.43
CA LYS A 87 2.35 -7.38 -0.09
C LYS A 87 2.54 -6.03 -0.75
N ILE A 88 3.69 -5.36 -0.57
CA ILE A 88 3.89 -3.99 -1.06
C ILE A 88 4.84 -3.98 -2.25
N THR A 89 4.48 -3.24 -3.30
CA THR A 89 5.33 -3.06 -4.48
C THR A 89 5.40 -1.58 -4.84
N ALA A 90 6.62 -1.04 -4.88
CA ALA A 90 6.84 0.32 -5.33
C ALA A 90 6.77 0.40 -6.86
N ILE A 91 6.04 1.39 -7.36
CA ILE A 91 5.98 1.76 -8.77
C ILE A 91 6.60 3.14 -8.92
N ILE A 92 7.55 3.27 -9.84
CA ILE A 92 8.15 4.56 -10.18
C ILE A 92 7.18 5.34 -11.05
N GLY A 93 6.88 6.58 -10.67
CA GLY A 93 6.11 7.48 -11.52
C GLY A 93 5.78 8.82 -10.87
N ASP A 94 5.09 9.68 -11.61
CA ASP A 94 4.70 11.03 -11.23
C ASP A 94 3.27 11.31 -11.72
N CYS A 95 2.38 11.69 -10.80
CA CYS A 95 0.99 12.02 -11.13
C CYS A 95 0.85 13.19 -12.11
N ALA A 96 1.88 14.02 -12.27
CA ALA A 96 1.89 15.11 -13.24
C ALA A 96 2.15 14.66 -14.68
N LEU A 97 2.54 13.39 -14.90
CA LEU A 97 2.86 12.86 -16.22
C LEU A 97 1.67 12.07 -16.81
N PRO A 98 1.56 12.01 -18.15
CA PRO A 98 0.63 11.10 -18.81
C PRO A 98 0.82 9.65 -18.32
N ASN A 99 -0.29 8.95 -18.06
CA ASN A 99 -0.29 7.61 -17.48
C ASN A 99 0.56 7.50 -16.20
N LEU A 100 0.64 8.57 -15.42
CA LEU A 100 1.44 8.65 -14.19
C LEU A 100 2.95 8.41 -14.40
N GLY A 101 3.44 8.41 -15.64
CA GLY A 101 4.84 8.11 -15.95
C GLY A 101 5.30 6.69 -15.55
N ILE A 102 4.37 5.74 -15.39
CA ILE A 102 4.68 4.36 -14.98
C ILE A 102 4.93 3.45 -16.19
N GLU A 103 5.65 2.36 -15.98
CA GLU A 103 5.88 1.33 -17.01
C GLU A 103 4.56 0.66 -17.45
N GLU A 104 4.46 0.29 -18.73
CA GLU A 104 3.26 -0.30 -19.34
C GLU A 104 2.77 -1.57 -18.63
N LYS A 105 3.70 -2.39 -18.10
CA LYS A 105 3.36 -3.58 -17.31
C LYS A 105 2.47 -3.25 -16.11
N TYR A 106 2.67 -2.10 -15.48
CA TYR A 106 1.86 -1.65 -14.35
C TYR A 106 0.55 -1.02 -14.80
N ILE A 107 0.52 -0.37 -15.97
CA ILE A 107 -0.74 0.18 -16.53
C ILE A 107 -1.79 -0.91 -16.67
N ASN A 108 -1.40 -2.08 -17.19
CA ASN A 108 -2.34 -3.20 -17.37
C ASN A 108 -2.82 -3.75 -16.02
N ILE A 109 -1.91 -3.92 -15.06
CA ILE A 109 -2.26 -4.37 -13.70
C ILE A 109 -3.22 -3.39 -13.02
N LEU A 110 -3.00 -2.09 -13.18
CA LEU A 110 -3.76 -1.05 -12.47
C LEU A 110 -5.14 -0.77 -13.08
N LYS A 111 -5.40 -1.21 -14.32
CA LYS A 111 -6.69 -1.02 -14.99
C LYS A 111 -7.78 -1.96 -14.48
N ASP A 112 -7.40 -3.15 -14.02
CA ASP A 112 -8.37 -4.23 -13.87
C ASP A 112 -9.03 -4.23 -12.49
N GLU A 113 -8.30 -3.99 -11.39
CA GLU A 113 -8.87 -4.11 -10.04
C GLU A 113 -8.14 -3.26 -9.00
N VAL A 114 -8.35 -1.94 -9.02
CA VAL A 114 -7.65 -1.09 -8.06
C VAL A 114 -8.50 -0.03 -7.39
N ILE A 115 -8.53 -0.09 -6.06
CA ILE A 115 -8.97 1.03 -5.23
C ILE A 115 -7.87 2.10 -5.27
N TYR A 116 -8.18 3.21 -5.94
CA TYR A 116 -7.29 4.35 -6.10
C TYR A 116 -7.46 5.33 -4.94
N CYS A 117 -6.42 5.47 -4.11
CA CYS A 117 -6.38 6.48 -3.08
C CYS A 117 -5.48 7.63 -3.55
N ASN A 118 -6.09 8.74 -3.96
CA ASN A 118 -5.36 9.96 -4.29
C ASN A 118 -5.26 10.87 -3.09
N ASN A 119 -4.05 11.32 -2.78
CA ASN A 119 -3.84 12.45 -1.89
C ASN A 119 -3.08 13.51 -2.67
N ILE A 120 -3.81 14.53 -3.15
CA ILE A 120 -3.21 15.73 -3.72
C ILE A 120 -2.91 16.64 -2.53
N THR A 121 -1.63 16.82 -2.23
CA THR A 121 -1.15 17.89 -1.35
C THR A 121 -0.17 18.74 -2.12
#